data_AF-A0A3M1EM67-F1
#
_entry.id   AF-A0A3M1EM67-F1
#
_cell.length_a   1.000
_cell.length_b   1.000
_cell.length_c   1.000
_cell.angle_alpha   90.00
_cell.angle_beta   90.00
_cell.angle_gamma   90.00
#
_symmetry.space_group_name_H-M   'P 1'
#
loop_
_entity.id
_entity.type
_entity.pdbx_description
1 polymer ?
#
loop_
_entity_poly.entity_id
_entity_poly.type
_entity_poly.pdbx_seq_one_letter_code
_entity_poly.pdbx_strand_id
1 'polypeptide(L)'
;FRLYLPLVSNASPGPAVMFQMPYLRHTFDYYFAGAYRPLEGVWSNNNRPAAEVEAEMRRRTAGLRSLWLVVSEEDYWDRRHLTRDWLNRHATLTDEAHFTGVDVYRYTFEREG
;
A
#
# COMPACT_ATOMS: atom_id res chain seq x y z
N PHE A 1 1.84 -24.65 5.12
CA PHE A 1 2.37 -23.29 4.93
C PHE A 1 1.83 -22.72 3.62
N ARG A 2 0.85 -21.81 3.66
CA ARG A 2 0.50 -21.00 2.47
C ARG A 2 1.65 -20.00 2.28
N LEU A 3 2.39 -20.11 1.19
CA LEU A 3 3.28 -19.04 0.75
C LEU A 3 2.40 -17.84 0.40
N TYR A 4 2.41 -16.80 1.23
CA TYR A 4 1.62 -15.58 1.03
C TYR A 4 2.23 -14.61 0.00
N LEU A 5 3.24 -15.04 -0.75
CA LEU A 5 3.80 -14.29 -1.87
C LEU A 5 4.07 -15.24 -3.05
N PRO A 6 3.23 -15.29 -4.09
CA PRO A 6 3.72 -15.38 -5.45
C PRO A 6 4.00 -13.94 -5.94
N LEU A 7 4.83 -13.21 -5.20
CA LEU A 7 5.41 -11.93 -5.64
C LEU A 7 6.70 -12.19 -6.43
N VAL A 8 6.95 -13.43 -6.86
CA VAL A 8 7.88 -13.73 -7.94
C VAL A 8 7.12 -13.66 -9.26
N SER A 9 6.64 -12.47 -9.58
CA SER A 9 6.24 -12.17 -10.95
C SER A 9 7.35 -11.33 -11.55
N ASN A 10 8.06 -11.88 -12.55
CA ASN A 10 8.91 -11.10 -13.46
C ASN A 10 8.09 -10.13 -14.34
N ALA A 11 6.86 -9.77 -13.94
CA ALA A 11 6.06 -8.77 -14.63
C ALA A 11 6.80 -7.44 -14.61
N SER A 12 6.95 -6.86 -15.79
CA SER A 12 7.45 -5.50 -15.96
C SER A 12 6.30 -4.61 -16.41
N PRO A 13 6.01 -3.50 -15.70
CA PRO A 13 6.62 -3.15 -14.42
C PRO A 13 6.16 -4.09 -13.29
N GLY A 14 7.03 -4.28 -12.30
CA GLY A 14 6.70 -5.01 -11.08
C GLY A 14 5.55 -4.35 -10.31
N PRO A 15 4.99 -5.03 -9.30
CA PRO A 15 3.84 -4.50 -8.57
C PRO A 15 4.14 -3.15 -7.91
N ALA A 16 3.13 -2.29 -7.82
CA ALA A 16 3.21 -1.10 -6.97
C ALA A 16 3.01 -1.51 -5.50
N VAL A 17 3.91 -1.05 -4.64
CA VAL A 17 3.89 -1.34 -3.19
C VAL A 17 3.98 -0.01 -2.45
N MET A 18 2.95 0.32 -1.68
CA MET A 18 2.92 1.45 -0.77
C MET A 18 3.29 0.99 0.64
N PHE A 19 4.35 1.57 1.20
CA PHE A 19 4.74 1.34 2.59
C PHE A 19 4.15 2.46 3.44
N GLN A 20 3.22 2.13 4.34
CA GLN A 20 2.54 3.14 5.16
C GLN A 20 3.56 3.96 5.94
N MET A 21 4.52 3.29 6.58
CA MET A 21 5.68 3.92 7.19
C MET A 21 6.91 3.68 6.31
N PRO A 22 7.66 4.72 5.90
CA PRO A 22 8.78 4.58 4.97
C PRO A 22 9.85 3.57 5.40
N TYR A 23 10.08 3.40 6.71
CA TYR A 23 11.11 2.49 7.23
C TYR A 23 10.84 1.02 6.85
N LEU A 24 9.58 0.63 6.64
CA LEU A 24 9.20 -0.75 6.30
C LEU A 24 9.85 -1.21 5.01
N ARG A 25 10.14 -0.27 4.10
CA ARG A 25 10.83 -0.56 2.86
C ARG A 25 12.21 -1.16 3.10
N HIS A 26 12.95 -0.69 4.11
CA HIS A 26 14.30 -1.21 4.39
C HIS A 26 14.28 -2.70 4.72
N THR A 27 13.33 -3.13 5.55
CA THR A 27 13.15 -4.55 5.88
C THR A 27 12.65 -5.34 4.68
N PHE A 28 11.73 -4.77 3.89
CA PHE A 28 11.22 -5.41 2.68
C PHE A 28 12.33 -5.66 1.64
N ASP A 29 13.16 -4.65 1.36
CA ASP A 29 14.27 -4.73 0.40
C ASP A 29 15.32 -5.78 0.79
N TYR A 30 15.47 -6.07 2.09
CA TYR A 30 16.37 -7.13 2.57
C TYR A 30 15.91 -8.54 2.17
N TYR A 31 14.59 -8.79 2.15
CA TYR A 31 14.01 -10.11 1.86
C TYR A 31 13.49 -10.26 0.44
N PHE A 32 13.21 -9.16 -0.26
CA PHE A 32 12.62 -9.17 -1.61
C PHE A 32 13.61 -8.64 -2.65
N ALA A 33 14.22 -9.55 -3.42
CA ALA A 33 15.18 -9.20 -4.46
C ALA A 33 14.54 -8.82 -5.82
N GLY A 34 13.21 -8.86 -5.93
CA GLY A 34 12.49 -8.60 -7.18
C GLY A 34 12.30 -7.10 -7.48
N ALA A 35 12.03 -6.76 -8.74
CA ALA A 35 11.66 -5.40 -9.11
C ALA A 35 10.22 -5.08 -8.68
N TYR A 36 10.02 -3.89 -8.15
CA TYR A 36 8.70 -3.36 -7.79
C TYR A 36 8.72 -1.83 -7.84
N ARG A 37 7.55 -1.20 -7.86
CA ARG A 37 7.42 0.27 -7.82
C ARG A 37 7.10 0.72 -6.38
N PRO A 38 8.07 1.27 -5.62
CA PRO A 38 7.82 1.78 -4.28
C PRO A 38 6.97 3.05 -4.34
N LEU A 39 6.02 3.15 -3.42
CA LEU A 39 5.29 4.37 -3.08
C LEU A 39 5.39 4.56 -1.57
N GLU A 40 5.48 5.81 -1.12
CA GLU A 40 5.39 6.11 0.32
C GLU A 40 3.92 6.29 0.70
N GLY A 41 3.57 5.82 1.89
CA GLY A 41 2.28 6.08 2.51
C GLY A 41 2.06 7.56 2.80
N VAL A 42 0.80 7.96 2.86
CA VAL A 42 0.45 9.37 3.08
C VAL A 42 0.37 9.64 4.58
N TRP A 43 1.21 10.53 5.07
CA TRP A 43 1.13 10.99 6.47
C TRP A 43 -0.21 11.69 6.70
N SER A 44 -0.93 11.26 7.73
CA SER A 44 -2.25 11.80 8.08
C SER A 44 -2.29 12.42 9.48
N ASN A 45 -1.32 12.14 10.33
CA ASN A 45 -1.26 12.66 11.69
C ASN A 45 -1.04 14.19 11.73
N ASN A 46 -1.08 14.79 12.93
CA ASN A 46 -1.04 16.24 13.16
C ASN A 46 -2.25 17.00 12.55
N ASN A 47 -3.45 16.42 12.66
CA ASN A 47 -4.70 17.01 12.17
C ASN A 47 -4.68 17.40 10.68
N ARG A 48 -3.88 16.72 9.86
CA ARG A 48 -3.87 16.96 8.41
C ARG A 48 -5.29 16.82 7.83
N PRO A 49 -5.78 17.72 6.98
CA PRO A 49 -7.13 17.60 6.44
C PRO A 49 -7.31 16.31 5.62
N ALA A 50 -8.45 15.63 5.78
CA ALA A 50 -8.74 14.39 5.05
C ALA A 50 -8.78 14.62 3.52
N ALA A 51 -9.25 15.79 3.08
CA ALA A 51 -9.26 16.16 1.67
C ALA A 51 -7.85 16.26 1.06
N GLU A 52 -6.85 16.67 1.84
CA GLU A 52 -5.45 16.69 1.38
C GLU A 52 -4.89 15.27 1.25
N VAL A 53 -5.20 14.40 2.21
CA VAL A 53 -4.81 12.98 2.16
C VAL A 53 -5.46 12.32 0.93
N GLU A 54 -6.74 12.59 0.68
CA GLU A 54 -7.44 12.10 -0.51
C GLU A 54 -6.80 12.61 -1.81
N ALA A 55 -6.51 13.91 -1.92
CA ALA A 55 -5.87 14.47 -3.11
C ALA A 55 -4.49 13.84 -3.36
N GLU A 56 -3.72 13.60 -2.29
CA GLU A 56 -2.43 12.95 -2.38
C GLU A 56 -2.53 11.48 -2.76
N MET A 57 -3.51 10.74 -2.21
CA MET A 57 -3.80 9.36 -2.60
C MET A 57 -4.14 9.28 -4.08
N ARG A 58 -5.08 10.10 -4.57
CA ARG A 58 -5.44 10.18 -6.00
C ARG A 58 -4.22 10.37 -6.89
N ARG A 59 -3.32 11.29 -6.52
CA ARG A 59 -2.08 11.55 -7.26
C ARG A 59 -1.12 10.37 -7.23
N ARG A 60 -0.90 9.74 -6.07
CA ARG A 60 0.06 8.63 -5.90
C ARG A 60 -0.41 7.36 -6.60
N THR A 61 -1.72 7.13 -6.65
CA THR A 61 -2.31 5.92 -7.25
C THR A 61 -2.77 6.12 -8.70
N ALA A 62 -2.61 7.31 -9.28
CA ALA A 62 -2.98 7.60 -10.65
C ALA A 62 -2.34 6.61 -11.64
N GLY A 63 -3.19 6.01 -12.49
CA GLY A 63 -2.78 5.04 -13.51
C GLY A 63 -2.39 3.65 -12.99
N LEU A 64 -2.50 3.38 -11.69
CA LEU A 64 -2.26 2.05 -11.14
C LEU A 64 -3.44 1.12 -11.43
N ARG A 65 -3.13 -0.11 -11.81
CA ARG A 65 -4.12 -1.20 -11.93
C ARG A 65 -4.32 -1.92 -10.60
N SER A 66 -3.27 -2.00 -9.81
CA SER A 66 -3.27 -2.63 -8.50
C SER A 66 -2.24 -1.99 -7.59
N LEU A 67 -2.47 -2.08 -6.29
CA LEU A 67 -1.57 -1.60 -5.25
C LEU A 67 -1.50 -2.62 -4.12
N TRP A 68 -0.29 -2.94 -3.67
CA TRP A 68 -0.08 -3.56 -2.37
C TRP A 68 0.14 -2.47 -1.33
N LEU A 69 -0.55 -2.54 -0.19
CA LEU A 69 -0.33 -1.70 0.98
C LEU A 69 0.33 -2.56 2.07
N VAL A 70 1.47 -2.11 2.58
CA VAL A 70 2.19 -2.74 3.69
C VAL A 70 2.09 -1.82 4.90
N VAL A 71 1.51 -2.33 5.98
CA VAL A 71 1.19 -1.57 7.19
C VAL A 71 1.89 -2.21 8.39
N SER A 72 2.49 -1.37 9.21
CA SER A 72 2.96 -1.70 10.56
C SER A 72 2.80 -0.44 11.39
N GLU A 73 2.42 -0.59 12.66
CA GLU A 73 2.35 0.53 13.61
C GLU A 73 1.57 1.75 13.06
N GLU A 74 0.48 1.48 12.33
CA GLU A 74 -0.25 2.46 11.49
C GLU A 74 -0.56 3.76 12.23
N ASP A 75 -0.92 3.65 13.51
CA ASP A 75 -1.32 4.78 14.35
C ASP A 75 -0.24 5.87 14.47
N TYR A 76 1.03 5.52 14.33
CA TYR A 76 2.12 6.50 14.38
C TYR A 76 2.21 7.34 13.10
N TRP A 77 1.58 6.92 12.01
CA TRP A 77 1.62 7.60 10.71
C TRP A 77 0.26 8.12 10.24
N ASP A 78 -0.77 7.31 10.46
CA ASP A 78 -2.14 7.49 10.01
C ASP A 78 -3.14 6.93 11.04
N ARG A 79 -3.18 7.55 12.23
CA ARG A 79 -4.08 7.17 13.34
C ARG A 79 -5.56 7.16 12.97
N ARG A 80 -5.93 7.88 11.92
CA ARG A 80 -7.31 7.98 11.44
C ARG A 80 -7.59 7.02 10.28
N HIS A 81 -6.62 6.17 9.92
CA HIS A 81 -6.71 5.16 8.87
C HIS A 81 -7.16 5.72 7.51
N LEU A 82 -6.87 6.99 7.23
CA LEU A 82 -7.39 7.70 6.06
C LEU A 82 -6.91 7.09 4.73
N THR A 83 -5.71 6.51 4.73
CA THR A 83 -5.15 5.80 3.57
C THR A 83 -5.96 4.55 3.25
N ARG A 84 -6.21 3.70 4.25
CA ARG A 84 -6.98 2.46 4.08
C ARG A 84 -8.44 2.73 3.80
N ASP A 85 -9.04 3.71 4.48
CA ASP A 85 -10.42 4.13 4.24
C ASP A 85 -10.61 4.73 2.84
N TRP A 86 -9.59 5.42 2.31
CA TRP A 86 -9.61 5.86 0.92
C TRP A 86 -9.53 4.67 -0.05
N LEU A 87 -8.61 3.73 0.18
CA LEU A 87 -8.47 2.54 -0.68
C LEU A 87 -9.75 1.68 -0.68
N ASN A 88 -10.37 1.47 0.49
CA ASN A 88 -11.63 0.73 0.62
C ASN A 88 -12.80 1.40 -0.11
N ARG A 89 -12.76 2.72 -0.34
CA ARG A 89 -13.79 3.46 -1.07
C ARG A 89 -13.55 3.55 -2.58
N HIS A 90 -12.30 3.44 -3.03
CA HIS A 90 -11.90 3.71 -4.41
C HIS A 90 -11.27 2.51 -5.13
N ALA A 91 -11.10 1.39 -4.45
CA ALA A 91 -10.55 0.16 -4.98
C ALA A 91 -11.19 -1.06 -4.30
N THR A 92 -11.01 -2.22 -4.92
CA THR A 92 -11.49 -3.49 -4.38
C THR A 92 -10.34 -4.21 -3.68
N LEU A 93 -10.54 -4.61 -2.41
CA LEU A 93 -9.62 -5.50 -1.71
C LEU A 93 -9.73 -6.90 -2.32
N THR A 94 -8.60 -7.47 -2.75
CA THR A 94 -8.55 -8.74 -3.49
C THR A 94 -7.69 -9.81 -2.81
N ASP A 95 -6.83 -9.42 -1.87
CA ASP A 95 -6.00 -10.32 -1.09
C ASP A 95 -5.53 -9.62 0.18
N GLU A 96 -5.27 -10.39 1.24
CA GLU A 96 -4.69 -9.87 2.47
C GLU A 96 -3.93 -10.95 3.25
N ALA A 97 -2.98 -10.51 4.06
CA ALA A 97 -2.21 -11.37 4.95
C ALA A 97 -1.87 -10.62 6.24
N HIS A 98 -1.97 -11.33 7.36
CA HIS A 98 -1.70 -10.82 8.70
C HIS A 98 -0.53 -11.57 9.31
N PHE A 99 0.50 -10.83 9.70
CA PHE A 99 1.67 -11.34 10.41
C PHE A 99 1.81 -10.63 11.75
N THR A 100 2.64 -11.16 12.64
CA THR A 100 2.97 -10.47 13.88
C THR A 100 3.61 -9.11 13.57
N GLY A 101 2.87 -8.02 13.80
CA GLY A 101 3.32 -6.65 13.65
C GLY A 101 3.28 -6.09 12.22
N VAL A 102 2.86 -6.86 11.21
CA VAL A 102 2.76 -6.39 9.82
C VAL A 102 1.51 -6.95 9.16
N ASP A 103 0.75 -6.08 8.53
CA ASP A 103 -0.40 -6.42 7.70
C ASP A 103 -0.12 -6.02 6.25
N VAL A 104 -0.62 -6.83 5.32
CA VAL A 104 -0.45 -6.62 3.89
C VAL A 104 -1.80 -6.75 3.20
N TYR A 105 -2.13 -5.78 2.37
CA TYR A 105 -3.40 -5.72 1.64
C TYR A 105 -3.15 -5.52 0.15
N ARG A 106 -3.94 -6.17 -0.70
CA ARG A 106 -3.89 -5.98 -2.15
C ARG A 106 -5.18 -5.37 -2.66
N TYR A 107 -5.06 -4.20 -3.26
CA TYR A 107 -6.16 -3.48 -3.90
C TYR A 107 -6.06 -3.53 -5.42
N THR A 108 -7.19 -3.60 -6.11
CA THR A 108 -7.31 -3.41 -7.56
C THR A 108 -8.21 -2.23 -7.86
N PHE A 109 -7.78 -1.35 -8.76
CA PHE A 109 -8.56 -0.22 -9.23
C PHE A 109 -9.38 -0.64 -10.46
N GLU A 110 -10.63 -0.17 -10.53
CA GLU A 110 -11.43 -0.29 -11.75
C GLU A 110 -10.76 0.48 -12.88
N ARG A 111 -10.84 -0.06 -14.10
CA ARG A 111 -10.41 0.67 -15.30
C ARG A 111 -11.56 1.57 -15.71
N GLU A 112 -11.33 2.88 -15.79
CA GLU A 112 -12.13 3.70 -16.68
C GLU A 112 -11.89 3.16 -18.10
N GLY A 113 -12.95 2.64 -18.72
CA GLY A 113 -12.94 2.03 -20.05
C GLY A 113 -12.84 3.03 -21.18
#